data_AF-A0A962HP56-F1
#
_entry.id   AF-A0A962HP56-F1
#
_cell.length_a   1.000
_cell.length_b   1.000
_cell.length_c   1.000
_cell.angle_alpha   90.00
_cell.angle_beta   90.00
_cell.angle_gamma   90.00
#
_symmetry.space_group_name_H-M   'P 1'
#
loop_
_entity.id
_entity.type
_entity.pdbx_description
1 polymer ?
#
loop_
_entity_poly.entity_id
_entity_poly.type
_entity_poly.pdbx_seq_one_letter_code
_entity_poly.pdbx_strand_id
1 'polypeptide(L)'
;MGNKDVISKAVLGHLAADIANLLLGFQVDTGSVELLDTEQQRVEQRRADLVARMHDQVRDEDFILHIEIQNQNDPLMPLRMLRYFSDLQFAHPEECIHQHLIYIGRDKLTMPDHWSAPAFTYQYTILDMHTVDCSLLLTQDKPEALVLAILCDFKGRPAQDMVNYIVLRLRELLGENESGFRNYFEMLETLAQNRDLQPQIEEAEKMLTEVDMTQFASYKWGLRA
;
A
#
# COMPACT_ATOMS: atom_id res chain seq x y z
N MET A 1 14.98 -0.05 -24.02
CA MET A 1 14.82 0.32 -22.60
C MET A 1 13.51 1.09 -22.44
N GLY A 2 12.35 0.44 -22.48
CA GLY A 2 11.06 1.16 -22.52
C GLY A 2 9.83 0.41 -22.02
N ASN A 3 9.97 -0.81 -21.49
CA ASN A 3 8.85 -1.58 -20.96
C ASN A 3 8.77 -1.62 -19.43
N LYS A 4 9.81 -1.16 -18.71
CA LYS A 4 9.78 -1.08 -17.24
C LYS A 4 9.12 0.20 -16.71
N ASP A 5 9.18 1.32 -17.45
CA ASP A 5 8.65 2.62 -17.01
C ASP A 5 7.13 2.76 -17.16
N VAL A 6 6.52 2.06 -18.11
CA VAL A 6 5.06 2.13 -18.33
C VAL A 6 4.31 1.29 -17.28
N ILE A 7 4.91 0.19 -16.84
CA ILE A 7 4.34 -0.71 -15.82
C ILE A 7 4.42 -0.05 -14.42
N SER A 8 5.42 0.80 -14.13
CA SER A 8 5.51 1.47 -12.83
C SER A 8 4.46 2.57 -12.64
N LYS A 9 4.23 3.45 -13.63
CA LYS A 9 3.26 4.56 -13.50
C LYS A 9 1.81 4.07 -13.43
N ALA A 10 1.41 3.11 -14.26
CA ALA A 10 0.05 2.57 -14.22
C ALA A 10 -0.24 1.85 -12.89
N VAL A 11 0.69 1.02 -12.41
CA VAL A 11 0.55 0.31 -11.13
C VAL A 11 0.53 1.28 -9.95
N LEU A 12 1.41 2.29 -9.95
CA LEU A 12 1.41 3.32 -8.90
C LEU A 12 0.13 4.15 -8.89
N GLY A 13 -0.43 4.49 -10.07
CA GLY A 13 -1.71 5.18 -10.17
C GLY A 13 -2.88 4.35 -9.64
N HIS A 14 -2.95 3.07 -10.01
CA HIS A 14 -3.97 2.15 -9.47
C HIS A 14 -3.83 1.95 -7.97
N LEU A 15 -2.60 1.80 -7.47
CA LEU A 15 -2.31 1.71 -6.04
C LEU A 15 -2.72 2.98 -5.30
N ALA A 16 -2.45 4.16 -5.88
CA ALA A 16 -2.86 5.44 -5.30
C ALA A 16 -4.38 5.51 -5.10
N ALA A 17 -5.14 5.15 -6.14
CA ALA A 17 -6.60 5.16 -6.09
C ALA A 17 -7.15 4.09 -5.12
N ASP A 18 -6.60 2.89 -5.12
CA ASP A 18 -7.02 1.83 -4.20
C ASP A 18 -6.74 2.25 -2.74
N ILE A 19 -5.57 2.82 -2.44
CA ILE A 19 -5.27 3.39 -1.12
C ILE A 19 -6.26 4.51 -0.77
N ALA A 20 -6.48 5.46 -1.69
CA ALA A 20 -7.38 6.59 -1.47
C ALA A 20 -8.80 6.11 -1.11
N ASN A 21 -9.34 5.17 -1.88
CA ASN A 21 -10.70 4.67 -1.72
C ASN A 21 -10.87 3.75 -0.51
N LEU A 22 -9.91 2.85 -0.29
CA LEU A 22 -10.05 1.75 0.68
C LEU A 22 -9.54 2.11 2.06
N LEU A 23 -8.46 2.88 2.13
CA LEU A 23 -7.73 3.13 3.36
C LEU A 23 -7.90 4.55 3.87
N LEU A 24 -8.10 5.52 2.97
CA LEU A 24 -8.21 6.94 3.32
C LEU A 24 -9.65 7.47 3.25
N GLY A 25 -10.59 6.69 2.71
CA GLY A 25 -12.01 7.02 2.70
C GLY A 25 -12.44 8.04 1.65
N PHE A 26 -11.63 8.27 0.61
CA PHE A 26 -12.03 9.07 -0.54
C PHE A 26 -12.96 8.28 -1.49
N GLN A 27 -13.58 8.97 -2.44
CA GLN A 27 -14.34 8.36 -3.55
C GLN A 27 -13.81 8.88 -4.88
N VAL A 28 -12.67 8.32 -5.29
CA VAL A 28 -11.91 8.70 -6.47
C VAL A 28 -12.21 7.77 -7.62
N ASP A 29 -12.45 8.35 -8.81
CA ASP A 29 -12.46 7.60 -10.06
C ASP A 29 -11.04 7.14 -10.39
N THR A 30 -10.84 5.82 -10.45
CA THR A 30 -9.57 5.20 -10.89
C THR A 30 -9.10 5.69 -12.28
N GLY A 31 -10.00 6.16 -13.14
CA GLY A 31 -9.68 6.74 -14.45
C GLY A 31 -9.21 8.20 -14.42
N SER A 32 -9.38 8.90 -13.28
CA SER A 32 -9.00 10.32 -13.10
C SER A 32 -7.59 10.52 -12.55
N VAL A 33 -6.89 9.43 -12.22
CA VAL A 33 -5.59 9.50 -11.54
C VAL A 33 -4.50 9.99 -12.49
N GLU A 34 -3.94 11.15 -12.18
CA GLU A 34 -2.78 11.70 -12.87
C GLU A 34 -1.59 11.74 -11.90
N LEU A 35 -0.58 10.90 -12.14
CA LEU A 35 0.66 10.95 -11.37
C LEU A 35 1.43 12.24 -11.66
N LEU A 36 1.76 12.99 -10.61
CA LEU A 36 2.53 14.22 -10.72
C LEU A 36 4.02 13.90 -10.54
N ASP A 37 4.84 14.36 -11.49
CA ASP A 37 6.29 14.27 -11.36
C ASP A 37 6.75 15.29 -10.31
N THR A 38 7.17 14.82 -9.13
CA THR A 38 7.79 15.69 -8.14
C THR A 38 9.26 15.90 -8.53
N GLU A 39 9.59 17.04 -9.14
CA GLU A 39 10.97 17.37 -9.56
C GLU A 39 11.99 17.44 -8.39
N GLN A 40 11.57 17.19 -7.15
CA GLN A 40 12.43 17.02 -5.99
C GLN A 40 12.88 15.57 -5.74
N GLN A 41 13.19 14.80 -6.79
CA GLN A 41 14.12 13.66 -6.68
C GLN A 41 15.55 14.15 -6.42
N ARG A 42 15.73 15.00 -5.40
CA ARG A 42 17.05 15.27 -4.82
C ARG A 42 17.54 13.96 -4.21
N VAL A 43 18.85 13.75 -4.25
CA VAL A 43 19.55 12.52 -3.86
C VAL A 43 19.48 12.27 -2.34
N GLU A 44 18.28 12.26 -1.77
CA GLU A 44 17.95 11.66 -0.48
C GLU A 44 17.16 10.38 -0.81
N GLN A 45 17.89 9.32 -1.19
CA GLN A 45 17.45 7.92 -1.26
C GLN A 45 15.97 7.68 -1.58
N ARG A 46 15.65 7.49 -2.88
CA ARG A 46 14.48 6.76 -3.41
C ARG A 46 13.29 6.69 -2.42
N ARG A 47 12.67 7.84 -2.09
CA ARG A 47 11.52 7.85 -1.19
C ARG A 47 10.30 7.33 -1.93
N ALA A 48 9.55 6.47 -1.24
CA ALA A 48 8.29 5.92 -1.70
C ALA A 48 7.20 6.99 -1.52
N ASP A 49 7.38 8.11 -2.23
CA ASP A 49 6.45 9.22 -2.26
C ASP A 49 5.58 9.08 -3.52
N LEU A 50 4.28 9.03 -3.30
CA LEU A 50 3.27 8.95 -4.33
C LEU A 50 2.48 10.25 -4.32
N VAL A 51 2.58 11.00 -5.42
CA VAL A 51 1.79 12.22 -5.63
C VAL A 51 0.91 12.02 -6.86
N ALA A 52 -0.39 12.14 -6.67
CA ALA A 52 -1.36 12.05 -7.75
C ALA A 52 -2.42 13.13 -7.61
N ARG A 53 -2.75 13.76 -8.74
CA ARG A 53 -4.01 14.49 -8.88
C ARG A 53 -5.14 13.49 -9.07
N MET A 54 -6.26 13.75 -8.42
CA MET A 54 -7.43 12.89 -8.35
C MET A 54 -8.70 13.73 -8.34
N HIS A 55 -9.80 13.14 -8.78
CA HIS A 55 -11.12 13.77 -8.72
C HIS A 55 -12.01 13.05 -7.69
N ASP A 56 -12.52 13.79 -6.70
CA ASP A 56 -13.51 13.28 -5.74
C ASP A 56 -14.91 13.37 -6.34
N GLN A 57 -15.55 12.22 -6.57
CA GLN A 57 -16.86 12.14 -7.21
C GLN A 57 -18.01 12.66 -6.34
N VAL A 58 -17.86 12.67 -5.02
CA VAL A 58 -18.91 13.12 -4.09
C VAL A 58 -18.88 14.64 -3.95
N ARG A 59 -17.68 15.19 -3.84
CA ARG A 59 -17.45 16.62 -3.67
C ARG A 59 -17.36 17.36 -5.00
N ASP A 60 -17.24 16.63 -6.11
CA ASP A 60 -17.04 17.17 -7.46
C ASP A 60 -15.86 18.15 -7.51
N GLU A 61 -14.74 17.75 -6.90
CA GLU A 61 -13.55 18.58 -6.76
C GLU A 61 -12.27 17.81 -7.07
N ASP A 62 -11.34 18.49 -7.73
CA ASP A 62 -9.99 18.00 -7.96
C ASP A 62 -9.10 18.29 -6.75
N PHE A 63 -8.24 17.34 -6.42
CA PHE A 63 -7.28 17.48 -5.34
C PHE A 63 -5.98 16.73 -5.64
N ILE A 64 -4.92 17.11 -4.93
CA ILE A 64 -3.65 16.40 -4.94
C ILE A 64 -3.57 15.52 -3.70
N LEU A 65 -3.44 14.22 -3.91
CA LEU A 65 -3.08 13.26 -2.87
C LEU A 65 -1.57 13.09 -2.84
N HIS A 66 -0.97 13.34 -1.68
CA HIS A 66 0.42 13.00 -1.39
C HIS A 66 0.48 11.93 -0.30
N ILE A 67 1.07 10.79 -0.62
CA ILE A 67 1.30 9.67 0.28
C ILE A 67 2.81 9.47 0.44
N GLU A 68 3.29 9.52 1.68
CA GLU A 68 4.64 9.07 2.06
C GLU A 68 4.52 7.74 2.81
N ILE A 69 5.31 6.73 2.42
CA ILE A 69 5.35 5.43 3.11
C ILE A 69 6.59 5.37 4.02
N GLN A 70 6.39 5.10 5.31
CA GLN A 70 7.49 4.98 6.29
C GLN A 70 7.51 3.60 6.96
N ASN A 71 8.68 2.99 6.99
CA ASN A 71 8.94 1.71 7.68
C ASN A 71 9.65 1.89 9.03
N GLN A 72 10.05 3.11 9.38
CA GLN A 72 10.73 3.43 10.63
C GLN A 72 10.15 4.71 11.23
N ASN A 73 10.26 4.84 12.55
CA ASN A 73 9.89 6.08 13.21
C ASN A 73 11.00 7.12 13.00
N ASP A 74 10.65 8.24 12.38
CA ASP A 74 11.52 9.40 12.23
C ASP A 74 10.91 10.59 13.00
N PRO A 75 11.56 11.07 14.07
CA PRO A 75 11.02 12.17 14.90
C PRO A 75 10.94 13.50 14.13
N LEU A 76 11.60 13.63 12.97
CA LEU A 76 11.54 14.80 12.11
C LEU A 76 10.47 14.69 11.01
N MET A 77 9.67 13.61 10.98
CA MET A 77 8.63 13.44 9.96
C MET A 77 7.66 14.61 9.82
N PRO A 78 7.14 15.24 10.89
CA PRO A 78 6.26 16.40 10.72
C PRO A 78 6.89 17.54 9.93
N LEU A 79 8.19 17.79 10.14
CA LEU A 79 8.93 18.82 9.42
C LEU A 79 9.17 18.43 7.96
N ARG A 80 9.42 17.13 7.70
CA ARG A 80 9.54 16.61 6.32
C ARG A 80 8.21 16.72 5.58
N MET A 81 7.10 16.33 6.20
CA MET A 81 5.76 16.42 5.63
C MET A 81 5.37 17.88 5.34
N LEU A 82 5.69 18.81 6.24
CA LEU A 82 5.50 20.25 6.01
C LEU A 82 6.33 20.77 4.83
N ARG A 83 7.58 20.30 4.68
CA ARG A 83 8.41 20.67 3.53
C ARG A 83 7.75 20.22 2.22
N TYR A 84 7.35 18.95 2.14
CA TYR A 84 6.66 18.45 0.95
C TYR A 84 5.35 19.19 0.67
N PHE A 85 4.58 19.50 1.71
CA PHE A 85 3.37 20.30 1.59
C PHE A 85 3.68 21.64 0.92
N SER A 86 4.69 22.33 1.45
CA SER A 86 5.08 23.65 0.98
C SER A 86 5.51 23.58 -0.49
N ASP A 87 6.35 22.61 -0.84
CA ASP A 87 6.81 22.41 -2.22
C ASP A 87 5.65 22.14 -3.18
N LEU A 88 4.72 21.25 -2.80
CA LEU A 88 3.52 20.96 -3.59
C LEU A 88 2.59 22.17 -3.70
N GLN A 89 2.36 22.90 -2.61
CA GLN A 89 1.50 24.08 -2.59
C GLN A 89 2.08 25.22 -3.43
N PHE A 90 3.41 25.37 -3.48
CA PHE A 90 4.06 26.34 -4.37
C PHE A 90 3.92 25.96 -5.84
N ALA A 91 4.00 24.67 -6.17
CA ALA A 91 3.80 24.18 -7.54
C ALA A 91 2.33 24.23 -7.98
N HIS A 92 1.40 24.05 -7.04
CA HIS A 92 -0.04 23.94 -7.26
C HIS A 92 -0.82 24.86 -6.31
N PRO A 93 -0.75 26.20 -6.48
CA PRO A 93 -1.26 27.17 -5.51
C PRO A 93 -2.78 27.18 -5.35
N GLU A 94 -3.52 26.69 -6.35
CA GLU A 94 -4.99 26.69 -6.36
C GLU A 94 -5.60 25.32 -6.03
N GLU A 95 -4.78 24.26 -5.93
CA GLU A 95 -5.25 22.89 -5.69
C GLU A 95 -5.25 22.56 -4.19
N CYS A 96 -6.27 21.82 -3.74
CA CYS A 96 -6.30 21.28 -2.39
C CYS A 96 -5.31 20.12 -2.27
N ILE A 97 -4.48 20.10 -1.23
CA ILE A 97 -3.49 19.04 -1.01
C ILE A 97 -3.88 18.24 0.24
N HIS A 98 -4.14 16.96 0.04
CA HIS A 98 -4.35 15.98 1.10
C HIS A 98 -3.07 15.16 1.33
N GLN A 99 -2.45 15.33 2.50
CA GLN A 99 -1.24 14.59 2.86
C GLN A 99 -1.51 13.47 3.84
N HIS A 100 -1.01 12.30 3.49
CA HIS A 100 -1.10 11.09 4.29
C HIS A 100 0.28 10.45 4.43
N LEU A 101 0.57 9.96 5.62
CA LEU A 101 1.69 9.07 5.86
C LEU A 101 1.15 7.68 6.14
N ILE A 102 1.61 6.68 5.39
CA ILE A 102 1.29 5.27 5.65
C ILE A 102 2.45 4.66 6.41
N TYR A 103 2.21 4.30 7.66
CA TYR A 103 3.20 3.66 8.50
C TYR A 103 3.09 2.15 8.38
N ILE A 104 4.16 1.54 7.85
CA ILE A 104 4.28 0.10 7.61
C ILE A 104 5.40 -0.51 8.46
N GLY A 105 6.00 0.23 9.38
CA GLY A 105 7.14 -0.23 10.16
C GLY A 105 6.82 -1.41 11.07
N ARG A 106 7.86 -2.10 11.54
CA ARG A 106 7.72 -3.20 12.50
C ARG A 106 7.45 -2.72 13.91
N ASP A 107 8.15 -1.67 14.31
CA ASP A 107 8.01 -1.12 15.65
C ASP A 107 6.67 -0.39 15.78
N LYS A 108 6.21 -0.18 17.01
CA LYS A 108 5.00 0.62 17.25
C LYS A 108 5.21 2.05 16.73
N LEU A 109 4.20 2.63 16.08
CA LEU A 109 4.22 4.04 15.66
C LEU A 109 4.44 4.96 16.87
N THR A 110 5.42 5.86 16.75
CA THR A 110 5.73 6.92 17.73
C THR A 110 5.86 8.30 17.12
N MET A 111 5.83 8.41 15.78
CA MET A 111 5.88 9.70 15.09
C MET A 111 4.61 10.50 15.36
N PRO A 112 4.73 11.80 15.69
CA PRO A 112 3.57 12.67 15.82
C PRO A 112 3.01 13.03 14.44
N ASP A 113 1.70 13.22 14.39
CA ASP A 113 0.91 13.67 13.23
C ASP A 113 0.88 15.19 13.07
N HIS A 114 1.62 15.91 13.92
CA HIS A 114 1.63 17.36 13.93
C HIS A 114 2.98 17.94 14.36
N TRP A 115 3.15 19.20 14.04
CA TRP A 115 4.21 20.04 14.57
C TRP A 115 3.62 21.38 15.01
N SER A 116 4.01 21.83 16.19
CA SER A 116 3.53 23.08 16.78
C SER A 116 4.68 24.01 17.12
N ALA A 117 4.54 25.27 16.73
CA ALA A 117 5.41 26.39 17.03
C ALA A 117 4.54 27.59 17.46
N PRO A 118 5.10 28.60 18.15
CA PRO A 118 4.32 29.72 18.68
C PRO A 118 3.45 30.47 17.66
N ALA A 119 3.85 30.50 16.39
CA ALA A 119 3.15 31.21 15.32
C ALA A 119 2.39 30.28 14.36
N PHE A 120 2.49 28.96 14.52
CA PHE A 120 2.09 28.02 13.48
C PHE A 120 1.87 26.61 14.02
N THR A 121 0.81 25.95 13.56
CA THR A 121 0.58 24.54 13.79
C THR A 121 0.34 23.86 12.44
N TYR A 122 1.12 22.83 12.17
CA TYR A 122 0.97 21.95 11.02
C TYR A 122 0.47 20.58 11.46
N GLN A 123 -0.41 19.99 10.67
CA GLN A 123 -0.98 18.66 10.90
C GLN A 123 -1.08 17.91 9.59
N TYR A 124 -0.96 16.59 9.65
CA TYR A 124 -1.14 15.67 8.53
C TYR A 124 -1.72 14.36 9.07
N THR A 125 -2.29 13.53 8.20
CA THR A 125 -2.91 12.26 8.63
C THR A 125 -1.87 11.14 8.61
N ILE A 126 -1.83 10.33 9.66
CA ILE A 126 -1.06 9.09 9.69
C ILE A 126 -2.01 7.89 9.69
N LEU A 127 -1.85 7.00 8.72
CA LEU A 127 -2.47 5.68 8.68
C LEU A 127 -1.48 4.64 9.21
N ASP A 128 -1.73 4.14 10.43
CA ASP A 128 -0.95 3.03 10.99
C ASP A 128 -1.52 1.69 10.52
N MET A 129 -0.79 0.98 9.65
CA MET A 129 -1.23 -0.31 9.11
C MET A 129 -1.43 -1.37 10.20
N HIS A 130 -0.81 -1.24 11.38
CA HIS A 130 -1.09 -2.14 12.52
C HIS A 130 -2.51 -2.06 13.05
N THR A 131 -3.26 -1.01 12.71
CA THR A 131 -4.61 -0.77 13.21
C THR A 131 -5.69 -1.08 12.17
N VAL A 132 -5.29 -1.17 10.90
CA VAL A 132 -6.18 -1.46 9.77
C VAL A 132 -6.65 -2.91 9.85
N ASP A 133 -7.96 -3.14 9.82
CA ASP A 133 -8.51 -4.49 9.75
C ASP A 133 -8.19 -5.11 8.39
N CYS A 134 -7.48 -6.25 8.38
CA CYS A 134 -7.08 -6.93 7.15
C CYS A 134 -8.27 -7.29 6.26
N SER A 135 -9.47 -7.53 6.83
CA SER A 135 -10.66 -7.91 6.06
C SER A 135 -11.04 -6.86 5.01
N LEU A 136 -10.80 -5.57 5.26
CA LEU A 136 -11.07 -4.48 4.32
C LEU A 136 -10.33 -4.66 2.99
N LEU A 137 -9.09 -5.14 3.05
CA LEU A 137 -8.25 -5.38 1.89
C LEU A 137 -8.48 -6.77 1.29
N LEU A 138 -8.67 -7.79 2.12
CA LEU A 138 -8.90 -9.15 1.63
C LEU A 138 -10.20 -9.26 0.82
N THR A 139 -11.24 -8.52 1.16
CA THR A 139 -12.51 -8.53 0.42
C THR A 139 -12.41 -7.92 -0.99
N GLN A 140 -11.35 -7.18 -1.30
CA GLN A 140 -11.16 -6.60 -2.63
C GLN A 140 -10.84 -7.65 -3.68
N ASP A 141 -10.29 -8.79 -3.27
CA ASP A 141 -9.98 -9.90 -4.16
C ASP A 141 -9.08 -9.51 -5.35
N LYS A 142 -8.14 -8.57 -5.10
CA LYS A 142 -7.12 -8.10 -6.04
C LYS A 142 -5.72 -8.44 -5.54
N PRO A 143 -4.75 -8.77 -6.42
CA PRO A 143 -3.39 -9.08 -6.01
C PRO A 143 -2.72 -7.99 -5.15
N GLU A 144 -2.89 -6.72 -5.51
CA GLU A 144 -2.33 -5.57 -4.79
C GLU A 144 -2.87 -5.49 -3.36
N ALA A 145 -4.18 -5.65 -3.20
CA ALA A 145 -4.85 -5.59 -1.91
C ALA A 145 -4.47 -6.76 -1.01
N LEU A 146 -4.34 -7.97 -1.58
CA LEU A 146 -3.86 -9.16 -0.86
C LEU A 146 -2.42 -8.97 -0.36
N VAL A 147 -1.55 -8.42 -1.19
CA VAL A 147 -0.16 -8.11 -0.79
C VAL A 147 -0.12 -7.08 0.33
N LEU A 148 -0.92 -6.02 0.27
CA LEU A 148 -0.98 -5.02 1.35
C LEU A 148 -1.61 -5.57 2.64
N ALA A 149 -2.54 -6.52 2.54
CA ALA A 149 -3.22 -7.11 3.70
C ALA A 149 -2.27 -7.81 4.67
N ILE A 150 -1.07 -8.21 4.21
CA ILE A 150 -0.03 -8.79 5.07
C ILE A 150 0.43 -7.83 6.18
N LEU A 151 0.30 -6.52 5.95
CA LEU A 151 0.69 -5.45 6.87
C LEU A 151 -0.42 -5.10 7.88
N CYS A 152 -1.63 -5.62 7.71
CA CYS A 152 -2.79 -5.24 8.51
C CYS A 152 -2.89 -6.01 9.84
N ASP A 153 -3.82 -5.57 10.69
CA ASP A 153 -4.27 -6.31 11.87
C ASP A 153 -5.10 -7.53 11.45
N PHE A 154 -4.63 -8.72 11.83
CA PHE A 154 -5.35 -9.98 11.61
C PHE A 154 -6.52 -10.21 12.57
N LYS A 155 -6.81 -9.26 13.47
CA LYS A 155 -7.92 -9.32 14.45
C LYS A 155 -7.92 -10.61 15.27
N GLY A 156 -6.72 -11.07 15.64
CA GLY A 156 -6.52 -12.28 16.42
C GLY A 156 -6.64 -13.60 15.64
N ARG A 157 -6.81 -13.57 14.32
CA ARG A 157 -6.73 -14.78 13.49
C ARG A 157 -5.29 -15.32 13.47
N PRO A 158 -5.09 -16.65 13.41
CA PRO A 158 -3.74 -17.22 13.37
C PRO A 158 -2.96 -16.73 12.15
N ALA A 159 -1.74 -16.24 12.39
CA ALA A 159 -0.91 -15.66 11.33
C ALA A 159 -0.67 -16.64 10.17
N GLN A 160 -0.43 -17.92 10.47
CA GLN A 160 -0.24 -18.93 9.43
C GLN A 160 -1.46 -19.09 8.51
N ASP A 161 -2.67 -19.11 9.08
CA ASP A 161 -3.91 -19.25 8.30
C ASP A 161 -4.11 -18.05 7.38
N MET A 162 -3.80 -16.85 7.87
CA MET A 162 -3.89 -15.61 7.10
C MET A 162 -2.88 -15.56 5.96
N VAL A 163 -1.63 -15.92 6.24
CA VAL A 163 -0.56 -15.97 5.23
C VAL A 163 -0.88 -17.02 4.16
N ASN A 164 -1.30 -18.22 4.58
CA ASN A 164 -1.71 -19.27 3.65
C ASN A 164 -2.87 -18.82 2.76
N TYR A 165 -3.88 -18.17 3.33
CA TYR A 165 -5.00 -17.63 2.57
C TYR A 165 -4.54 -16.60 1.53
N ILE A 166 -3.71 -15.63 1.92
CA ILE A 166 -3.18 -14.59 1.03
C ILE A 166 -2.39 -15.23 -0.13
N VAL A 167 -1.46 -16.14 0.19
CA VAL A 167 -0.58 -16.78 -0.80
C VAL A 167 -1.38 -17.66 -1.78
N LEU A 168 -2.31 -18.48 -1.27
CA LEU A 168 -3.17 -19.32 -2.11
C LEU A 168 -4.06 -18.44 -2.99
N ARG A 169 -4.65 -17.39 -2.44
CA ARG A 169 -5.52 -16.51 -3.21
C ARG A 169 -4.76 -15.74 -4.29
N LEU A 170 -3.53 -15.29 -3.99
CA LEU A 170 -2.63 -14.72 -4.99
C LEU A 170 -2.34 -15.71 -6.12
N ARG A 171 -2.07 -16.99 -5.80
CA ARG A 171 -1.85 -18.04 -6.79
C ARG A 171 -3.08 -18.27 -7.65
N GLU A 172 -4.26 -18.35 -7.05
CA GLU A 172 -5.53 -18.54 -7.76
C GLU A 172 -5.84 -17.39 -8.72
N LEU A 173 -5.65 -16.15 -8.28
CA LEU A 173 -5.94 -14.95 -9.09
C LEU A 173 -4.97 -14.81 -10.28
N LEU A 174 -3.71 -15.22 -10.11
CA LEU A 174 -2.69 -15.08 -11.13
C LEU A 174 -2.62 -16.32 -12.05
N GLY A 175 -3.09 -17.48 -11.60
CA GLY A 175 -3.21 -18.68 -12.41
C GLY A 175 -1.91 -19.06 -13.12
N GLU A 176 -1.96 -19.16 -14.45
CA GLU A 176 -0.79 -19.48 -15.30
C GLU A 176 0.21 -18.31 -15.45
N ASN A 177 -0.09 -17.12 -14.91
CA ASN A 177 0.81 -15.97 -14.95
C ASN A 177 1.92 -16.10 -13.91
N GLU A 178 2.86 -17.02 -14.14
CA GLU A 178 3.98 -17.32 -13.24
C GLU A 178 4.87 -16.10 -12.96
N SER A 179 5.07 -15.24 -13.95
CA SER A 179 5.87 -14.02 -13.76
C SER A 179 5.14 -12.99 -12.91
N GLY A 180 3.83 -12.84 -13.09
CA GLY A 180 2.97 -12.03 -12.23
C GLY A 180 2.99 -12.55 -10.79
N PHE A 181 2.75 -13.85 -10.60
CA PHE A 181 2.77 -14.47 -9.27
C PHE A 181 4.10 -14.22 -8.56
N ARG A 182 5.22 -14.47 -9.25
CA ARG A 182 6.55 -14.25 -8.68
C ARG A 182 6.74 -12.81 -8.22
N ASN A 183 6.33 -11.83 -9.03
CA ASN A 183 6.45 -10.41 -8.66
C ASN A 183 5.64 -10.06 -7.40
N TYR A 184 4.36 -10.48 -7.32
CA TYR A 184 3.55 -10.20 -6.12
C TYR A 184 4.01 -10.99 -4.90
N PHE A 185 4.52 -12.21 -5.09
CA PHE A 185 5.09 -13.00 -4.00
C PHE A 185 6.35 -12.32 -3.44
N GLU A 186 7.29 -11.88 -4.28
CA GLU A 186 8.48 -11.12 -3.85
C GLU A 186 8.10 -9.84 -3.07
N MET A 187 7.05 -9.14 -3.50
CA MET A 187 6.50 -7.99 -2.77
C MET A 187 5.93 -8.40 -1.40
N LEU A 188 5.14 -9.48 -1.36
CA LEU A 188 4.58 -10.04 -0.14
C LEU A 188 5.69 -10.43 0.85
N GLU A 189 6.71 -11.15 0.41
CA GLU A 189 7.86 -11.54 1.23
C GLU A 189 8.57 -10.32 1.83
N THR A 190 8.77 -9.29 1.01
CA THR A 190 9.41 -8.05 1.45
C THR A 190 8.57 -7.35 2.54
N LEU A 191 7.27 -7.23 2.33
CA LEU A 191 6.37 -6.56 3.28
C LEU A 191 6.13 -7.38 4.56
N ALA A 192 6.11 -8.71 4.45
CA ALA A 192 6.01 -9.63 5.58
C ALA A 192 7.13 -9.43 6.62
N GLN A 193 8.29 -8.90 6.20
CA GLN A 193 9.38 -8.59 7.11
C GLN A 193 9.03 -7.54 8.14
N ASN A 194 8.13 -6.62 7.79
CA ASN A 194 7.67 -5.59 8.71
C ASN A 194 6.67 -6.13 9.76
N ARG A 195 6.32 -7.42 9.71
CA ARG A 195 5.40 -8.07 10.63
C ARG A 195 5.99 -9.32 11.27
N ASP A 196 7.29 -9.57 11.07
CA ASP A 196 7.99 -10.79 11.51
C ASP A 196 7.28 -12.09 11.02
N LEU A 197 6.76 -12.08 9.78
CA LEU A 197 5.98 -13.18 9.19
C LEU A 197 6.78 -14.13 8.29
N GLN A 198 8.12 -14.02 8.27
CA GLN A 198 8.99 -14.83 7.41
C GLN A 198 8.81 -16.34 7.63
N PRO A 199 8.70 -16.86 8.87
CA PRO A 199 8.45 -18.30 9.07
C PRO A 199 7.15 -18.77 8.42
N GLN A 200 6.10 -17.95 8.45
CA GLN A 200 4.80 -18.27 7.87
C GLN A 200 4.83 -18.24 6.35
N ILE A 201 5.60 -17.30 5.77
CA ILE A 201 5.85 -17.18 4.34
C ILE A 201 6.62 -18.40 3.82
N GLU A 202 7.71 -18.79 4.49
CA GLU A 202 8.49 -19.99 4.12
C GLU A 202 7.64 -21.26 4.16
N GLU A 203 6.75 -21.38 5.15
CA GLU A 203 5.82 -22.50 5.24
C GLU A 203 4.78 -22.49 4.12
N ALA A 204 4.22 -21.31 3.80
CA ALA A 204 3.27 -21.16 2.70
C ALA A 204 3.92 -21.45 1.33
N GLU A 205 5.20 -21.10 1.15
CA GLU A 205 5.96 -21.42 -0.06
C GLU A 205 6.15 -22.94 -0.23
N LYS A 206 6.56 -23.64 0.85
CA LYS A 206 6.66 -25.11 0.83
C LYS A 206 5.32 -25.75 0.48
N MET A 207 4.24 -25.29 1.11
CA MET A 207 2.89 -25.76 0.79
C MET A 207 2.58 -25.63 -0.70
N LEU A 208 2.90 -24.51 -1.35
CA LEU A 208 2.69 -24.36 -2.79
C LEU A 208 3.46 -25.40 -3.62
N THR A 209 4.72 -25.66 -3.26
CA THR A 209 5.55 -26.66 -3.97
C THR A 209 5.06 -28.10 -3.78
N GLU A 210 4.46 -28.43 -2.64
CA GLU A 210 3.88 -29.76 -2.36
C GLU A 210 2.48 -29.93 -2.96
N VAL A 211 1.70 -28.85 -2.98
CA VAL A 211 0.36 -28.76 -3.60
C VAL A 211 0.47 -28.82 -5.13
N ASP A 212 1.53 -28.26 -5.74
CA ASP A 212 1.83 -28.38 -7.18
C ASP A 212 2.01 -29.85 -7.62
N MET A 213 2.49 -30.73 -6.73
CA MET A 213 2.62 -32.17 -7.03
C MET A 213 1.34 -32.98 -6.80
N THR A 214 0.36 -32.48 -6.03
CA THR A 214 -0.76 -33.29 -5.53
C THR A 214 -2.17 -32.76 -5.85
N GLN A 215 -2.34 -31.47 -6.16
CA GLN A 215 -3.67 -30.85 -6.25
C GLN A 215 -4.13 -30.38 -7.64
N PHE A 216 -3.27 -30.33 -8.66
CA PHE A 216 -3.79 -30.23 -10.05
C PHE A 216 -4.64 -31.45 -10.43
N ALA A 217 -4.57 -32.54 -9.67
CA ALA A 217 -5.40 -33.73 -9.85
C ALA A 217 -6.68 -33.77 -8.98
N SER A 218 -6.85 -32.92 -7.96
CA SER A 218 -7.87 -33.19 -6.93
C SER A 218 -8.60 -32.00 -6.29
N TYR A 219 -8.19 -30.74 -6.47
CA TYR A 219 -8.86 -29.61 -5.78
C TYR A 219 -10.02 -28.99 -6.59
N LYS A 220 -10.88 -29.85 -7.16
CA LYS A 220 -12.31 -29.53 -7.26
C LYS A 220 -12.95 -30.13 -6.01
N TRP A 221 -13.05 -29.40 -4.91
CA TRP A 221 -14.05 -29.60 -3.84
C TRP A 221 -13.97 -28.42 -2.87
N GLY A 222 -15.05 -27.63 -2.78
CA GLY A 222 -15.16 -26.66 -1.68
C GLY A 222 -16.02 -25.41 -1.87
N LEU A 223 -16.54 -25.09 -3.06
CA LEU A 223 -17.66 -24.15 -3.19
C LEU A 223 -18.94 -24.85 -2.75
N ARG A 224 -19.22 -24.88 -1.44
CA ARG A 224 -20.54 -25.16 -0.83
C ARG A 224 -20.46 -25.06 0.70
N ALA A 225 -20.78 -23.89 1.25
CA ALA A 225 -21.80 -23.65 2.28
C ALA A 225 -21.70 -22.20 2.77
#